data_AF-A0A1J3IM96-F1
#
_entry.id   AF-A0A1J3IM96-F1
#
_cell.length_a   1.000
_cell.length_b   1.000
_cell.length_c   1.000
_cell.angle_alpha   90.00
_cell.angle_beta   90.00
_cell.angle_gamma   90.00
#
_symmetry.space_group_name_H-M   'P 1'
#
loop_
_entity.id
_entity.type
_entity.pdbx_description
1 polymer ?
#
loop_
_entity_poly.entity_id
_entity_poly.type
_entity_poly.pdbx_seq_one_letter_code
_entity_poly.pdbx_strand_id
1 'polypeptide(L)'
;VGSMSEKGIHVLDFHPSSRSPCHVDYDEDSQRKENRDKFLHRNKFVSLSENVTGCTAHPLNSMIVAGTQKASLLLIAQRHCSSTSETVEGEL
;
A
#
# COMPACT_ATOMS: atom_id res chain seq x y z
N VAL A 1 -9.35 22.58 -8.91
CA VAL A 1 -8.75 21.32 -8.43
C VAL A 1 -9.37 21.03 -7.07
N GLY A 2 -10.55 20.41 -7.07
CA GLY A 2 -11.32 20.13 -5.85
C GLY A 2 -11.11 18.67 -5.51
N SER A 3 -10.35 18.38 -4.45
CA SER A 3 -10.36 17.06 -3.87
C SER A 3 -11.78 16.82 -3.37
N MET A 4 -12.51 15.92 -4.04
CA MET A 4 -13.65 15.29 -3.39
C MET A 4 -13.07 14.64 -2.13
N SER A 5 -13.58 15.03 -0.95
CA SER A 5 -13.18 14.45 0.33
C SER A 5 -13.66 13.00 0.36
N GLU A 6 -13.00 12.12 -0.39
CA GLU A 6 -13.24 10.70 -0.33
C GLU A 6 -12.88 10.21 1.08
N LYS A 7 -13.78 9.40 1.65
CA LYS A 7 -13.60 8.84 2.99
C LYS A 7 -12.49 7.79 2.92
N GLY A 8 -11.25 8.19 3.23
CA GLY A 8 -10.12 7.28 3.16
C GLY A 8 -8.77 7.92 3.36
N ILE A 9 -7.73 7.15 3.05
CA ILE A 9 -6.32 7.56 3.15
C ILE A 9 -5.59 7.14 1.88
N HIS A 10 -4.75 8.04 1.35
CA HIS A 10 -3.77 7.70 0.32
C HIS A 10 -2.48 7.19 0.98
N VAL A 11 -2.13 5.95 0.70
CA VAL A 11 -0.85 5.36 1.09
C VAL A 11 0.08 5.48 -0.11
N LEU A 12 1.17 6.21 0.07
CA LEU A 12 2.16 6.45 -0.96
C LEU A 12 3.44 5.67 -0.63
N ASP A 13 4.02 5.06 -1.66
CA ASP A 13 5.33 4.42 -1.58
C ASP A 13 6.41 5.42 -2.00
N PHE A 14 7.40 5.61 -1.13
CA PHE A 14 8.57 6.47 -1.37
C PHE A 14 9.87 5.66 -1.36
N HIS A 15 9.80 4.36 -1.69
CA HIS A 15 10.98 3.52 -1.75
C HIS A 15 11.95 4.01 -2.84
N PRO A 16 13.26 4.12 -2.56
CA PRO A 16 14.24 4.70 -3.51
C PRO A 16 14.57 3.79 -4.71
N SER A 17 13.83 2.71 -4.93
CA SER A 17 14.10 1.76 -6.02
C SER A 17 13.43 2.26 -7.29
N SER A 18 14.05 2.02 -8.45
CA SER A 18 13.42 2.26 -9.77
C SER A 18 12.14 1.46 -10.00
N ARG A 19 11.89 0.45 -9.15
CA ARG A 19 10.64 -0.32 -9.11
C ARG A 19 9.50 0.38 -8.35
N SER A 20 9.75 1.51 -7.69
CA SER A 20 8.73 2.26 -6.93
C SER A 20 8.07 3.33 -7.81
N PRO A 21 6.74 3.54 -7.70
CA PRO A 21 6.02 4.57 -8.45
C PRO A 21 6.49 6.01 -8.23
N CYS A 22 7.29 6.28 -7.19
CA CYS A 22 7.86 7.60 -6.94
C CYS A 22 9.18 7.86 -7.68
N HIS A 23 9.77 6.84 -8.32
CA HIS A 23 11.06 6.97 -9.00
C HIS A 23 10.90 7.60 -10.38
N VAL A 24 11.85 8.47 -10.77
CA VAL A 24 11.82 9.16 -12.08
C VAL A 24 11.90 8.19 -13.27
N ASP A 25 12.61 7.09 -13.08
CA ASP A 25 12.75 6.01 -14.08
C ASP A 25 11.68 4.90 -13.96
N TYR A 26 10.62 5.13 -13.18
CA TYR A 26 9.56 4.13 -13.02
C TYR A 26 8.76 3.98 -14.32
N ASP A 27 8.87 2.81 -14.93
CA ASP A 27 8.09 2.43 -16.11
C ASP A 27 6.91 1.52 -15.73
N GLU A 28 5.71 2.07 -15.81
CA GLU A 28 4.47 1.36 -15.51
C GLU A 28 4.25 0.12 -16.38
N ASP A 29 4.61 0.16 -17.66
CA ASP A 29 4.31 -0.92 -18.59
C ASP A 29 5.26 -2.10 -18.40
N SER A 30 6.51 -1.83 -18.06
CA SER A 30 7.49 -2.86 -17.69
C SER A 30 7.13 -3.55 -16.37
N GLN A 31 6.72 -2.79 -15.36
CA GLN A 31 6.31 -3.35 -14.06
C GLN A 31 5.00 -4.15 -14.13
N ARG A 32 4.07 -3.79 -15.02
CA ARG A 32 2.83 -4.56 -15.27
C ARG A 32 3.10 -5.93 -15.87
N LYS A 33 4.17 -6.10 -16.65
CA LYS A 33 4.56 -7.38 -17.28
C LYS A 33 5.30 -8.31 -16.32
N GLU A 34 6.06 -7.75 -15.38
CA GLU A 34 6.96 -8.53 -14.50
C GLU A 34 6.24 -9.46 -13.51
N ASN A 35 4.95 -9.26 -13.22
CA ASN A 35 4.02 -10.16 -12.51
C ASN A 35 4.43 -10.84 -11.19
N ARG A 36 5.68 -10.73 -10.72
CA ARG A 36 6.24 -11.61 -9.68
C ARG A 36 6.27 -11.00 -8.27
N ASP A 37 6.25 -9.67 -8.12
CA ASP A 37 6.22 -8.98 -6.79
C ASP A 37 5.03 -8.00 -6.64
N LYS A 38 3.90 -8.33 -7.26
CA LYS A 38 2.79 -7.41 -7.60
C LYS A 38 2.09 -6.59 -6.50
N PHE A 39 2.46 -6.68 -5.23
CA PHE A 39 1.65 -6.12 -4.15
C PHE A 39 2.37 -5.24 -3.12
N LEU A 40 3.69 -5.13 -3.14
CA LEU A 40 4.41 -4.46 -2.05
C LEU A 40 4.61 -2.95 -2.25
N HIS A 41 4.75 -2.47 -3.49
CA HIS A 41 5.27 -1.13 -3.77
C HIS A 41 4.35 -0.37 -4.71
N ARG A 42 3.11 -0.11 -4.29
CA ARG A 42 2.15 0.69 -5.08
C ARG A 42 1.42 1.70 -4.21
N ASN A 43 1.30 2.91 -4.75
CA ASN A 43 0.38 3.91 -4.21
C ASN A 43 -1.04 3.35 -4.23
N LYS A 44 -1.73 3.40 -3.10
CA LYS A 44 -3.09 2.86 -2.97
C LYS A 44 -3.98 3.82 -2.19
N PHE A 45 -5.23 3.90 -2.60
CA PHE A 45 -6.27 4.51 -1.79
C PHE A 45 -6.92 3.42 -0.93
N VAL A 46 -7.00 3.67 0.37
CA VAL A 46 -7.70 2.82 1.33
C VAL A 46 -9.01 3.51 1.68
N SER A 47 -10.11 3.01 1.11
CA SER A 47 -11.45 3.47 1.46
C SER A 47 -11.78 3.12 2.91
N LEU A 48 -12.36 4.06 3.63
CA LEU A 48 -12.75 3.93 5.02
C LEU A 48 -14.24 4.27 5.18
N SER A 49 -14.83 3.84 6.28
CA SER A 49 -16.22 4.17 6.64
C SER A 49 -16.40 5.66 6.98
N GLU A 50 -15.32 6.36 7.30
CA GLU A 50 -15.32 7.69 7.90
C GLU A 50 -14.19 8.57 7.33
N ASN A 51 -14.39 9.89 7.42
CA ASN A 51 -13.35 10.86 7.09
C ASN A 51 -12.27 10.86 8.17
N VAL A 52 -11.02 10.84 7.72
CA VAL A 52 -9.83 10.90 8.56
C VAL A 52 -9.42 12.36 8.73
N THR A 53 -9.11 12.73 9.97
CA THR A 53 -8.64 14.08 10.34
C THR A 53 -7.13 14.13 10.55
N GLY A 54 -6.53 12.99 10.86
CA GLY A 54 -5.08 12.82 10.99
C GLY A 54 -4.72 11.34 11.08
N CYS A 55 -3.48 11.00 10.75
CA CYS A 55 -2.97 9.64 10.87
C CYS A 55 -1.50 9.64 11.30
N THR A 56 -1.07 8.52 11.86
CA THR A 56 0.33 8.26 12.21
C THR A 56 0.68 6.81 11.92
N ALA A 57 1.90 6.57 11.45
CA ALA A 57 2.42 5.21 11.27
C ALA A 57 3.08 4.73 12.57
N HIS A 58 2.87 3.46 12.91
CA HIS A 58 3.59 2.80 13.99
C HIS A 58 5.00 2.41 13.48
N PRO A 59 6.08 2.85 14.12
CA PRO A 59 7.44 2.71 13.57
C PRO A 59 7.93 1.27 13.46
N LEU A 60 7.33 0.33 14.20
CA LEU A 60 7.82 -1.05 14.29
C LEU A 60 6.92 -2.11 13.63
N ASN A 61 5.65 -1.82 13.39
CA ASN A 61 4.65 -2.88 13.17
C ASN A 61 3.88 -2.73 11.85
N SER A 62 4.32 -1.85 10.95
CA SER A 62 3.65 -1.60 9.66
C SER A 62 2.14 -1.35 9.79
N MET A 63 1.75 -0.64 10.86
CA MET A 63 0.38 -0.26 11.14
C MET A 63 0.21 1.24 11.03
N ILE A 64 -0.99 1.69 10.70
CA ILE A 64 -1.37 3.10 10.68
C ILE A 64 -2.53 3.27 11.66
N VAL A 65 -2.42 4.26 12.53
CA VAL A 65 -3.52 4.72 13.39
C VAL A 65 -4.10 5.98 12.75
N ALA A 66 -5.42 6.02 12.56
CA ALA A 66 -6.13 7.14 11.97
C ALA A 66 -7.21 7.67 12.92
N GLY A 67 -7.19 8.98 13.18
CA GLY A 67 -8.23 9.68 13.93
C GLY A 67 -9.36 10.13 13.01
N THR A 68 -10.59 9.83 13.38
CA THR A 68 -11.78 10.12 12.54
C THR A 68 -12.53 11.35 13.01
N GLN A 69 -13.40 11.89 12.16
CA GLN A 69 -14.32 12.98 12.51
C GLN A 69 -15.34 12.61 13.61
N LYS A 70 -15.53 11.32 13.91
CA LYS A 70 -16.47 10.85 14.95
C LYS A 70 -15.81 10.61 16.31
N ALA A 71 -14.64 11.20 16.54
CA ALA A 71 -13.87 11.00 17.77
C ALA A 71 -13.55 9.52 18.05
N SER A 72 -13.26 8.75 16.99
CA SER A 72 -12.81 7.36 17.08
C SER A 72 -11.41 7.18 16.47
N LEU A 73 -10.76 6.06 16.80
CA LEU A 73 -9.49 5.65 16.21
C LEU A 73 -9.68 4.39 15.37
N LEU A 74 -9.12 4.37 14.16
CA LEU A 74 -9.05 3.21 13.28
C LEU A 74 -7.61 2.69 13.23
N LEU A 75 -7.45 1.38 13.34
CA LEU A 75 -6.17 0.70 13.15
C LEU A 75 -6.16 0.01 11.79
N ILE A 76 -5.20 0.37 10.95
CA ILE A 76 -5.04 -0.15 9.59
C ILE A 76 -3.73 -0.94 9.56
N ALA A 77 -3.82 -2.26 9.39
CA ALA A 77 -2.65 -3.15 9.34
C ALA A 77 -2.34 -3.56 7.90
N GLN A 78 -1.07 -3.57 7.54
CA GLN A 78 -0.60 -4.19 6.31
C GLN A 78 -0.53 -5.71 6.49
N ARG A 79 -1.37 -6.46 5.77
CA ARG A 79 -1.20 -7.92 5.68
C ARG A 79 0.03 -8.22 4.82
N HIS A 80 1.01 -8.90 5.39
CA HIS A 80 2.08 -9.50 4.62
C HIS A 80 1.54 -10.77 3.96
N CYS A 81 1.31 -10.72 2.64
CA CYS A 81 1.14 -11.96 1.88
C CYS A 81 2.54 -12.52 1.62
N SER A 82 2.96 -13.53 2.36
CA SER A 82 4.13 -14.33 2.00
C SER A 82 3.74 -15.22 0.82
N SER A 83 4.25 -14.93 -0.38
CA SER A 83 4.17 -15.88 -1.49
C SER A 83 5.12 -17.03 -1.19
N THR A 84 4.62 -18.16 -0.69
CA THR A 84 5.36 -19.42 -0.72
C THR A 84 5.32 -19.93 -2.16
N SER A 85 6.38 -19.70 -2.91
CA SER A 85 6.62 -20.41 -4.16
C SER A 85 7.05 -21.84 -3.82
N GLU A 86 6.09 -22.76 -3.76
CA GLU A 86 6.37 -24.19 -3.77
C GLU A 86 6.78 -24.58 -5.20
N THR A 87 8.07 -24.84 -5.39
CA THR A 87 8.61 -25.47 -6.60
C THR A 87 8.21 -26.94 -6.57
N VAL A 88 7.23 -27.34 -7.37
CA VAL A 88 7.01 -28.76 -7.69
C VAL A 88 8.02 -29.12 -8.77
N GLU A 89 9.16 -29.68 -8.37
CA GLU A 89 10.06 -30.35 -9.31
C GLU A 89 9.44 -31.70 -9.70
N GLY A 90 9.32 -31.90 -11.00
CA GLY A 90 8.63 -33.03 -11.63
C GLY A 90 9.39 -34.35 -11.55
N GLU A 91 8.61 -35.41 -11.68
CA GLU A 91 9.05 -36.79 -11.92
C GLU A 91 9.96 -36.90 -13.15
N LEU A 92 11.01 -37.72 -13.00
CA LEU A 92 11.62 -38.54 -14.05
C LEU A 92 11.76 -39.96 -13.53
#